data_AF-A0A6J1WUA7-F1
#
_entry.id   AF-A0A6J1WUA7-F1
#
_cell.length_a   1.000
_cell.length_b   1.000
_cell.length_c   1.000
_cell.angle_alpha   90.00
_cell.angle_beta   90.00
_cell.angle_gamma   90.00
#
_symmetry.space_group_name_H-M   'P 1'
#
loop_
_entity.id
_entity.type
_entity.pdbx_description
1 polymer ?
#
loop_
_entity_poly.entity_id
_entity_poly.type
_entity_poly.pdbx_seq_one_letter_code
_entity_poly.pdbx_strand_id
1 'polypeptide(L)'
;MLGQVSVIVEGKLEFLSNALIGTKMGFEVVTQGISVYLNKVDPKKDLVAGLEHAMELVVTSGSSHIEENATIDLKTSAGLQIGLAEKGSPMTRELSIPIPACKPFETTRVPLKLFANLQARPEKSIEHT
;
A
#
# COMPACT_ATOMS: atom_id res chain seq x y z
N MET A 1 -18.66 -20.24 18.42
CA MET A 1 -19.93 -19.85 17.77
C MET A 1 -20.83 -19.24 18.83
N LEU A 2 -21.25 -17.98 18.67
CA LEU A 2 -22.33 -17.40 19.48
C LEU A 2 -23.63 -17.71 18.72
N GLY A 3 -24.36 -18.73 19.18
CA GLY A 3 -25.64 -19.11 18.60
C GLY A 3 -26.77 -18.30 19.22
N GLN A 4 -27.38 -17.40 18.46
CA GLN A 4 -28.64 -16.76 18.84
C GLN A 4 -29.77 -17.47 18.10
N VAL A 5 -30.77 -17.94 18.85
CA VAL A 5 -31.99 -18.52 18.29
C VAL A 5 -33.12 -17.54 18.56
N SER A 6 -33.72 -17.05 17.48
CA SER A 6 -34.93 -16.22 17.51
C SER A 6 -36.06 -16.96 16.83
N VAL A 7 -37.27 -16.83 17.37
CA VAL A 7 -38.49 -17.45 16.84
C VAL A 7 -39.53 -16.35 16.68
N ILE A 8 -40.34 -16.43 15.64
CA ILE A 8 -41.47 -15.51 15.44
C ILE A 8 -42.72 -16.15 16.06
N VAL A 9 -43.31 -15.48 17.03
CA VAL A 9 -44.54 -15.88 17.71
C VAL A 9 -45.57 -14.76 17.53
N GLU A 10 -46.75 -15.10 16.99
CA GLU A 10 -47.83 -14.13 16.73
C GLU A 10 -47.37 -12.88 15.92
N GLY A 11 -46.45 -13.07 14.99
CA GLY A 11 -45.90 -12.01 14.15
C GLY A 11 -44.88 -11.10 14.86
N LYS A 12 -44.52 -11.39 16.11
CA LYS A 12 -43.46 -10.70 16.85
C LYS A 12 -42.22 -11.58 16.96
N LEU A 13 -41.05 -10.98 16.77
CA LEU A 13 -39.77 -11.67 16.93
C LEU A 13 -39.45 -11.80 18.41
N GLU A 14 -39.32 -13.02 18.91
CA GLU A 14 -38.90 -13.35 20.27
C GLU A 14 -37.52 -14.02 20.28
N PHE A 15 -36.71 -13.69 21.28
CA PHE A 15 -35.38 -14.24 21.46
C PHE A 15 -35.40 -15.24 22.62
N LEU A 16 -35.01 -16.49 22.35
CA LEU A 16 -35.06 -17.57 23.34
C LEU A 16 -33.83 -17.62 24.26
N SER A 17 -32.80 -16.84 23.95
CA SER A 17 -31.53 -16.80 24.67
C SER A 17 -31.29 -15.41 25.25
N ASN A 18 -31.38 -15.30 26.58
CA ASN A 18 -30.97 -14.10 27.32
C ASN A 18 -29.46 -14.04 27.59
N ALA A 19 -28.69 -15.05 27.13
CA ALA A 19 -27.26 -15.15 27.38
C ALA A 19 -26.46 -13.99 26.76
N LEU A 20 -27.00 -13.33 25.74
CA LEU A 20 -26.40 -12.15 25.10
C LEU A 20 -26.88 -10.82 25.71
N ILE A 21 -27.93 -10.83 26.55
CA ILE A 21 -28.53 -9.60 27.13
C ILE A 21 -27.63 -9.02 28.24
N GLY A 22 -26.84 -9.85 28.92
CA GLY A 22 -25.86 -9.41 29.93
C GLY A 22 -24.46 -9.14 29.37
N THR A 23 -24.17 -9.59 28.15
CA THR A 23 -22.86 -9.42 27.52
C THR A 23 -22.82 -8.04 26.91
N LYS A 24 -22.20 -7.09 27.62
CA LYS A 24 -21.90 -5.76 27.06
C LYS A 24 -20.99 -5.96 25.84
N MET A 25 -21.57 -6.06 24.65
CA MET A 25 -20.83 -5.96 23.40
C MET A 25 -20.26 -4.55 23.33
N GLY A 26 -18.96 -4.42 23.60
CA GLY A 26 -18.21 -3.22 23.32
C GLY A 26 -17.76 -3.25 21.87
N PHE A 27 -18.02 -2.17 21.13
CA PHE A 27 -17.41 -1.93 19.84
C PHE A 27 -16.35 -0.86 20.03
N GLU A 28 -15.13 -1.15 19.62
CA GLU A 28 -14.08 -0.15 19.50
C GLU A 28 -14.07 0.36 18.07
N VAL A 29 -14.41 1.63 17.88
CA VAL A 29 -14.33 2.27 16.58
C VAL A 29 -12.92 2.82 16.44
N VAL A 30 -12.17 2.28 15.47
CA VAL A 30 -10.79 2.69 15.19
C VAL A 30 -10.75 3.39 13.83
N THR A 31 -10.07 4.54 13.78
CA THR A 31 -9.79 5.21 12.50
C THR A 31 -8.55 4.59 11.88
N GLN A 32 -8.65 4.15 10.64
CA GLN A 32 -7.52 3.64 9.87
C GLN A 32 -6.96 4.76 9.00
N GLY A 33 -5.67 5.06 9.15
CA GLY A 33 -4.98 6.02 8.28
C GLY A 33 -4.76 5.48 6.87
N ILE A 34 -4.38 6.37 5.95
CA ILE A 34 -3.88 5.99 4.62
C ILE A 34 -2.58 5.19 4.80
N SER A 35 -2.42 4.10 4.06
CA SER A 35 -1.17 3.34 3.99
C SER A 35 -0.62 3.31 2.57
N VAL A 36 0.70 3.45 2.44
CA VAL A 36 1.40 3.44 1.17
C VAL A 36 2.63 2.57 1.30
N TYR A 37 2.81 1.61 0.40
CA TYR A 37 3.97 0.74 0.39
C TYR A 37 4.33 0.30 -1.03
N LEU A 38 5.59 -0.05 -1.23
CA LEU A 38 6.14 -0.45 -2.52
C LEU A 38 6.46 -1.94 -2.51
N ASN A 39 5.87 -2.69 -3.44
CA ASN A 39 6.06 -4.13 -3.58
C ASN A 39 6.83 -4.49 -4.85
N LYS A 40 7.55 -5.61 -4.81
CA LYS A 40 8.01 -6.29 -6.04
C LYS A 40 6.82 -7.01 -6.66
N VAL A 41 6.65 -6.91 -7.98
CA VAL A 41 5.63 -7.69 -8.69
C VAL A 41 5.95 -9.19 -8.61
N ASP A 42 7.24 -9.56 -8.65
CA ASP A 42 7.72 -10.92 -8.41
C ASP A 42 8.54 -10.96 -7.10
N PRO A 43 7.97 -11.48 -6.00
CA PRO A 43 8.62 -11.48 -4.69
C PRO A 43 9.91 -12.30 -4.64
N LYS A 44 10.08 -13.27 -5.56
CA LYS A 44 11.25 -14.17 -5.58
C LYS A 44 12.44 -13.58 -6.33
N LYS A 45 12.23 -12.52 -7.11
CA LYS A 45 13.31 -11.86 -7.84
C LYS A 45 14.05 -10.91 -6.93
N ASP A 46 15.36 -11.12 -6.85
CA ASP A 46 16.25 -10.19 -6.20
C ASP A 46 16.38 -8.90 -6.99
N LEU A 47 16.59 -7.80 -6.27
CA LEU A 47 16.93 -6.54 -6.89
C LEU A 47 18.39 -6.62 -7.33
N VAL A 48 18.60 -6.63 -8.64
CA VAL A 48 19.92 -6.71 -9.27
C VAL A 48 20.25 -5.39 -9.95
N ALA A 49 21.43 -4.85 -9.67
CA ALA A 49 21.87 -3.61 -10.29
C ALA A 49 22.13 -3.77 -11.79
N GLY A 50 21.87 -2.72 -12.55
CA GLY A 50 21.95 -2.74 -14.02
C GLY A 50 20.74 -3.35 -14.71
N LEU A 51 19.72 -3.83 -13.96
CA LEU A 51 18.47 -4.35 -14.50
C LEU A 51 17.28 -3.52 -14.02
N GLU A 52 16.26 -3.39 -14.88
CA GLU A 52 14.96 -2.84 -14.50
C GLU A 52 14.12 -3.91 -13.81
N HIS A 53 13.47 -3.53 -12.71
CA HIS A 53 12.60 -4.38 -11.92
C HIS A 53 11.18 -3.83 -11.90
N ALA A 54 10.20 -4.68 -12.14
CA ALA A 54 8.79 -4.32 -12.05
C ALA A 54 8.36 -4.23 -10.57
N MET A 55 7.82 -3.07 -10.21
CA MET A 55 7.33 -2.76 -8.86
C MET A 55 5.87 -2.33 -8.91
N GLU A 56 5.21 -2.35 -7.76
CA GLU A 56 3.84 -1.88 -7.59
C GLU A 56 3.74 -1.01 -6.34
N LEU A 57 3.31 0.24 -6.51
CA LEU A 57 2.94 1.11 -5.39
C LEU A 57 1.51 0.77 -5.00
N VAL A 58 1.31 0.35 -3.76
CA VAL A 58 -0.01 0.03 -3.22
C VAL A 58 -0.41 1.14 -2.25
N VAL A 59 -1.56 1.75 -2.52
CA VAL A 59 -2.14 2.85 -1.73
C VAL A 59 -3.49 2.39 -1.20
N THR A 60 -3.65 2.35 0.11
CA THR A 60 -4.93 2.04 0.77
C THR A 60 -5.44 3.27 1.50
N SER A 61 -6.67 3.69 1.22
CA SER A 61 -7.23 4.95 1.73
C SER A 61 -7.61 4.93 3.22
N GLY A 62 -7.71 3.75 3.83
CA GLY A 62 -8.15 3.60 5.21
C GLY A 62 -9.55 4.19 5.41
N SER A 63 -9.80 4.89 6.50
CA SER A 63 -11.07 5.56 6.77
C SER A 63 -11.26 6.89 6.02
N SER A 64 -10.32 7.28 5.16
CA SER A 64 -10.32 8.59 4.47
C SER A 64 -10.73 8.47 3.00
N HIS A 65 -11.17 9.59 2.41
CA HIS A 65 -11.29 9.71 0.96
C HIS A 65 -9.97 10.22 0.38
N ILE A 66 -9.57 9.75 -0.79
CA ILE A 66 -8.53 10.39 -1.59
C ILE A 66 -9.25 11.28 -2.61
N GLU A 67 -8.95 12.58 -2.59
CA GLU A 67 -9.58 13.57 -3.47
C GLU A 67 -9.05 13.50 -4.91
N GLU A 68 -9.78 14.15 -5.82
CA GLU A 68 -9.31 14.35 -7.19
C GLU A 68 -8.02 15.17 -7.21
N ASN A 69 -7.13 14.85 -8.16
CA ASN A 69 -5.81 15.49 -8.31
C ASN A 69 -4.83 15.23 -7.15
N ALA A 70 -5.10 14.26 -6.29
CA ALA A 70 -4.13 13.78 -5.31
C ALA A 70 -2.87 13.26 -6.01
N THR A 71 -1.71 13.54 -5.41
CA THR A 71 -0.40 13.06 -5.90
C THR A 71 0.39 12.41 -4.77
N ILE A 72 1.25 11.46 -5.14
CA ILE A 72 2.25 10.89 -4.24
C ILE A 72 3.62 11.23 -4.80
N ASP A 73 4.42 11.90 -3.96
CA ASP A 73 5.83 12.18 -4.26
C ASP A 73 6.72 11.08 -3.73
N LEU A 74 7.38 10.35 -4.64
CA LEU A 74 8.35 9.33 -4.32
C LEU A 74 9.76 9.89 -4.48
N LYS A 75 10.62 9.62 -3.48
CA LYS A 75 12.05 9.94 -3.52
C LYS A 75 12.87 8.69 -3.26
N THR A 76 13.92 8.50 -4.05
CA THR A 76 14.78 7.33 -3.95
C THR A 76 16.14 7.66 -3.33
N SER A 77 16.70 6.65 -2.64
CA SER A 77 18.09 6.67 -2.18
C SER A 77 19.07 6.84 -3.35
N ALA A 78 20.30 7.24 -3.03
CA ALA A 78 21.37 7.30 -4.03
C ALA A 78 21.57 5.94 -4.72
N GLY A 79 21.77 5.97 -6.03
CA GLY A 79 21.91 4.75 -6.84
C GLY A 79 20.57 4.08 -7.21
N LEU A 80 19.42 4.57 -6.77
CA LEU A 80 18.11 4.07 -7.21
C LEU A 80 17.41 5.10 -8.07
N GLN A 81 16.72 4.64 -9.11
CA GLN A 81 15.85 5.44 -9.95
C GLN A 81 14.50 4.72 -10.10
N ILE A 82 13.42 5.48 -10.14
CA ILE A 82 12.06 4.98 -10.27
C ILE A 82 11.35 5.69 -11.43
N GLY A 83 10.43 4.99 -12.08
CA GLY A 83 9.62 5.52 -13.18
C GLY A 83 8.28 4.79 -13.26
N LEU A 84 7.35 5.34 -14.04
CA LEU A 84 6.09 4.64 -14.33
C LEU A 84 6.37 3.40 -15.19
N ALA A 85 5.53 2.37 -15.10
CA ALA A 85 5.71 1.17 -15.92
C ALA A 85 5.51 1.41 -17.43
N GLU A 86 4.99 2.57 -17.82
CA GLU A 86 4.80 2.97 -19.21
C GLU A 86 6.10 2.92 -20.03
N LYS A 87 5.96 2.61 -21.32
CA LYS A 87 7.11 2.53 -22.22
C LYS A 87 7.63 3.94 -22.50
N GLY A 88 8.92 4.17 -22.22
CA GLY A 88 9.55 5.48 -22.43
C GLY A 88 9.37 6.47 -21.28
N SER A 89 8.75 6.06 -20.16
CA SER A 89 8.72 6.87 -18.94
C SER A 89 10.16 7.10 -18.43
N PRO A 90 10.55 8.35 -18.11
CA PRO A 90 11.89 8.63 -17.61
C PRO A 90 12.12 8.02 -16.22
N MET A 91 13.29 7.42 -16.03
CA MET A 91 13.75 6.95 -14.73
C MET A 91 14.41 8.10 -13.97
N THR A 92 13.88 8.44 -12.80
CA THR A 92 14.31 9.61 -12.03
C THR A 92 14.49 9.26 -10.55
N ARG A 93 15.11 10.16 -9.77
CA ARG A 93 15.22 9.99 -8.32
C ARG A 93 14.02 10.54 -7.55
N GLU A 94 13.24 11.40 -8.19
CA GLU A 94 12.04 12.02 -7.64
C GLU A 94 10.93 11.90 -8.67
N LEU A 95 9.82 11.27 -8.29
CA LEU A 95 8.68 11.01 -9.17
C LEU A 95 7.40 11.41 -8.46
N SER A 96 6.61 12.30 -9.07
CA SER A 96 5.27 12.63 -8.60
C SER A 96 4.24 11.83 -9.41
N ILE A 97 3.38 11.09 -8.71
CA ILE A 97 2.43 10.15 -9.31
C ILE A 97 1.01 10.63 -9.01
N PRO A 98 0.16 10.87 -10.02
CA PRO A 98 -1.26 11.12 -9.79
C PRO A 98 -1.95 9.85 -9.28
N ILE A 99 -2.75 9.98 -8.22
CA ILE A 99 -3.55 8.88 -7.67
C ILE A 99 -5.02 9.18 -7.97
N PRO A 100 -5.78 8.21 -8.52
CA PRO A 100 -7.21 8.38 -8.74
C PRO A 100 -7.93 8.61 -7.41
N ALA A 101 -8.97 9.44 -7.45
CA ALA A 101 -9.86 9.61 -6.31
C ALA A 101 -10.47 8.26 -5.90
N CYS A 102 -10.55 8.01 -4.60
CA CYS A 102 -11.07 6.74 -4.09
C CYS A 102 -11.80 6.92 -2.75
N LYS A 103 -12.73 6.00 -2.48
CA LYS A 103 -13.54 5.98 -1.26
C LYS A 103 -12.74 5.35 -0.10
N PRO A 104 -13.22 5.49 1.14
CA PRO A 104 -12.65 4.79 2.28
C PRO A 104 -12.58 3.28 2.06
N PHE A 105 -11.48 2.71 2.52
CA PHE A 105 -11.12 1.30 2.50
C PHE A 105 -10.93 0.72 1.09
N GLU A 106 -10.73 1.59 0.10
CA GLU A 106 -10.31 1.19 -1.24
C GLU A 106 -8.79 1.09 -1.35
N THR A 107 -8.33 0.30 -2.31
CA THR A 107 -6.91 0.12 -2.59
C THR A 107 -6.63 0.32 -4.06
N THR A 108 -5.71 1.24 -4.35
CA THR A 108 -5.21 1.52 -5.70
C THR A 108 -3.80 0.99 -5.85
N ARG A 109 -3.51 0.44 -7.02
CA ARG A 109 -2.20 -0.11 -7.38
C ARG A 109 -1.65 0.65 -8.58
N VAL A 110 -0.46 1.20 -8.45
CA VAL A 110 0.23 1.91 -9.53
C VAL A 110 1.45 1.10 -9.97
N PRO A 111 1.47 0.59 -11.22
CA PRO A 111 2.63 -0.11 -11.76
C PRO A 111 3.82 0.82 -11.98
N LEU A 112 4.97 0.44 -11.44
CA LEU A 112 6.22 1.19 -11.50
C LEU A 112 7.36 0.31 -12.02
N LYS A 113 8.47 0.97 -12.35
CA LYS A 113 9.77 0.33 -12.61
C LYS A 113 10.81 0.94 -11.70
N LEU A 114 11.70 0.09 -11.20
CA LEU A 114 12.83 0.47 -10.37
C LEU A 114 14.13 0.02 -11.05
N PHE A 115 15.11 0.92 -11.09
CA PHE A 115 16.43 0.65 -11.62
C PHE A 115 17.47 0.97 -10.56
N ALA A 116 18.41 0.05 -10.34
CA ALA A 116 19.53 0.25 -9.44
C ALA A 116 20.82 0.44 -10.25
N ASN A 117 21.45 1.59 -10.08
CA ASN A 117 22.75 1.92 -10.66
C ASN A 117 23.87 1.63 -9.64
N LEU A 118 24.92 0.94 -10.10
CA LEU A 118 26.15 0.80 -9.34
C LEU A 118 26.92 2.12 -9.42
N GLN A 119 26.86 2.92 -8.36
CA GLN A 119 27.73 4.08 -8.27
C GLN A 119 29.18 3.62 -8.24
N ALA A 120 30.00 4.12 -9.16
CA ALA A 120 31.43 3.87 -9.14
C ALA A 120 31.98 4.34 -7.79
N ARG A 121 32.63 3.43 -7.04
CA ARG A 121 33.39 3.86 -5.87
C ARG A 121 34.52 4.76 -6.37
N PRO A 122 34.72 5.95 -5.79
CA PRO A 122 35.95 6.68 -6.04
C PRO A 122 37.12 5.80 -5.60
N GLU A 123 38.01 5.46 -6.54
CA GLU A 123 39.27 4.81 -6.22
C GLU A 123 40.02 5.73 -5.25
N LYS A 124 40.33 5.22 -4.06
CA LYS A 124 41.36 5.87 -3.25
C LYS A 124 42.66 5.67 -4.02
N SER A 125 43.16 6.73 -4.67
CA SER A 125 44.50 6.76 -5.26
C SER A 125 45.48 6.26 -4.22
N ILE A 126 46.04 5.06 -4.43
CA ILE A 126 47.17 4.58 -3.63
C ILE A 126 48.39 5.20 -4.30
N GLU A 127 48.77 6.39 -3.84
CA GLU A 127 50.08 6.97 -4.18
C GLU A 127 51.16 6.11 -3.50
N HIS A 128 51.90 5.35 -4.31
CA HIS A 128 53.13 4.70 -3.87
C HIS A 128 54.24 5.75 -3.82
N THR A 129 54.72 6.06 -2.61
CA THR A 129 55.99 6.77 -2.35
C THR A 129 57.17 5.85 -2.63
#